data_AF-A0AAD9ZHZ6-F1
#
_entry.id   AF-A0AAD9ZHZ6-F1
#
_cell.length_a   1.000
_cell.length_b   1.000
_cell.length_c   1.000
_cell.angle_alpha   90.00
_cell.angle_beta   90.00
_cell.angle_gamma   90.00
#
_symmetry.space_group_name_H-M   'P 1'
#
loop_
_entity.id
_entity.type
_entity.pdbx_description
1 polymer ?
#
loop_
_entity_poly.entity_id
_entity_poly.type
_entity_poly.pdbx_seq_one_letter_code
_entity_poly.pdbx_strand_id
1 'polypeptide(L)'
;MKSLGHTPDTYTWNALLNALYKANQHADALRLFESLKRDQNSQLNIQLYNTALMSCQKLGLWEKALQLLWQMGASGLLVSTPSYNLVISACEVARKPKVALQVYEHMVHQKCTPDTFTHLALIRGCIWGSLWAEVDEILENVAPDASLYNAVIQGMCLRGKFKSAQKLYMRMREIHFKPDGKTRALMLPKFS
;
A
#
# COMPACT_ATOMS: atom_id res chain seq x y z
N MET A 1 -1.84 -33.04 1.78
CA MET A 1 -0.56 -33.50 2.33
C MET A 1 -0.72 -33.84 3.83
N LYS A 2 -1.17 -35.06 4.15
CA LYS A 2 -1.20 -35.63 5.53
C LYS A 2 -0.76 -37.11 5.56
N SER A 3 -0.21 -37.61 4.46
CA SER A 3 0.03 -39.03 4.16
C SER A 3 1.52 -39.43 4.22
N LEU A 4 2.37 -38.54 4.72
CA LEU A 4 3.77 -38.79 5.06
C LEU A 4 4.01 -38.16 6.43
N GLY A 5 4.71 -38.86 7.33
CA GLY A 5 4.76 -38.56 8.78
C GLY A 5 5.57 -37.33 9.19
N HIS A 6 5.77 -36.35 8.29
CA HIS A 6 6.49 -35.13 8.59
C HIS A 6 5.50 -34.01 8.92
N THR A 7 5.62 -33.44 10.13
CA THR A 7 4.93 -32.19 10.50
C THR A 7 5.39 -31.06 9.57
N PRO A 8 4.48 -30.40 8.82
CA PRO A 8 4.89 -29.33 7.91
C PRO A 8 5.53 -28.18 8.68
N ASP A 9 6.74 -27.82 8.28
CA ASP A 9 7.57 -26.82 8.95
C ASP A 9 7.27 -25.40 8.46
N THR A 10 7.91 -24.42 9.10
CA THR A 10 7.75 -23.00 8.77
C THR A 10 8.18 -22.69 7.32
N TYR A 11 9.09 -23.45 6.72
CA TYR A 11 9.42 -23.33 5.29
C TYR A 11 8.26 -23.81 4.40
N THR A 12 7.72 -25.01 4.67
CA THR A 12 6.59 -25.60 3.93
C THR A 12 5.38 -24.65 3.89
N TRP A 13 5.04 -24.05 5.03
CA TRP A 13 3.93 -23.10 5.11
C TRP A 13 4.20 -21.80 4.34
N ASN A 14 5.42 -21.27 4.41
CA ASN A 14 5.79 -20.08 3.62
C ASN A 14 5.77 -20.36 2.11
N ALA A 15 6.24 -21.53 1.68
CA ALA A 15 6.19 -21.94 0.28
C ALA A 15 4.75 -22.06 -0.22
N LEU A 16 3.87 -22.73 0.52
CA LEU A 16 2.45 -22.90 0.16
C LEU A 16 1.70 -21.56 0.13
N LEU A 17 1.87 -20.71 1.16
CA LEU A 17 1.21 -19.42 1.25
C LEU A 17 1.64 -18.47 0.10
N ASN A 18 2.93 -18.48 -0.25
CA ASN A 18 3.49 -17.74 -1.38
C ASN A 18 3.00 -18.30 -2.73
N ALA A 19 2.84 -19.62 -2.86
CA ALA A 19 2.27 -20.25 -4.06
C ALA A 19 0.81 -19.84 -4.28
N LEU A 20 -0.03 -19.88 -3.24
CA LEU A 20 -1.41 -19.39 -3.29
C LEU A 20 -1.48 -17.91 -3.67
N TYR A 21 -0.62 -17.07 -3.08
CA TYR A 21 -0.54 -15.64 -3.42
C TYR A 21 -0.14 -15.42 -4.90
N LYS A 22 0.87 -16.14 -5.40
CA LYS A 22 1.30 -16.07 -6.81
C LYS A 22 0.26 -16.60 -7.80
N ALA A 23 -0.58 -17.55 -7.39
CA ALA A 23 -1.73 -18.04 -8.16
C ALA A 23 -2.94 -17.08 -8.13
N ASN A 24 -2.82 -15.90 -7.52
CA ASN A 24 -3.90 -14.94 -7.22
C ASN A 24 -5.03 -15.52 -6.33
N GLN A 25 -4.79 -16.66 -5.66
CA GLN A 25 -5.72 -17.30 -4.73
C GLN A 25 -5.66 -16.64 -3.35
N HIS A 26 -5.83 -15.30 -3.32
CA HIS A 26 -5.65 -14.47 -2.13
C HIS A 26 -6.62 -14.85 -0.99
N ALA A 27 -7.85 -15.25 -1.33
CA ALA A 27 -8.81 -15.73 -0.34
C ALA A 27 -8.33 -17.03 0.33
N ASP A 28 -7.73 -17.95 -0.43
CA ASP A 28 -7.20 -19.21 0.08
C ASP A 28 -5.90 -19.03 0.86
N ALA A 29 -5.03 -18.09 0.46
CA ALA A 29 -3.90 -17.68 1.27
C ALA A 29 -4.37 -17.17 2.65
N LEU A 30 -5.43 -16.36 2.70
CA LEU A 30 -6.01 -15.91 3.97
C LEU A 30 -6.71 -17.03 4.76
N ARG A 31 -7.38 -17.98 4.10
CA ARG A 31 -7.95 -19.18 4.76
C ARG A 31 -6.85 -20.06 5.36
N LEU A 32 -5.75 -20.26 4.64
CA LEU A 32 -4.58 -20.99 5.12
C LEU A 32 -3.95 -20.29 6.34
N PHE A 33 -3.69 -18.98 6.26
CA PHE A 33 -3.09 -18.23 7.36
C PHE A 33 -3.92 -18.32 8.66
N GLU A 34 -5.25 -18.18 8.60
CA GLU A 34 -6.10 -18.37 9.79
C GLU A 34 -6.17 -19.83 10.25
N SER A 35 -5.89 -20.83 9.40
CA SER A 35 -5.75 -22.22 9.86
C SER A 35 -4.45 -22.43 10.64
N LEU A 36 -3.34 -21.86 10.18
CA LEU A 36 -2.04 -21.90 10.89
C LEU A 36 -2.11 -21.18 12.23
N LYS A 37 -2.71 -20.00 12.27
CA LYS A 37 -2.91 -19.21 13.50
C LYS A 37 -3.77 -19.88 14.57
N ARG A 38 -4.51 -20.94 14.23
CA ARG A 38 -5.29 -21.77 15.18
C ARG A 38 -4.57 -23.04 15.61
N ASP A 39 -3.46 -23.41 14.97
CA ASP A 39 -2.61 -24.51 15.39
C ASP A 39 -1.58 -24.00 16.41
N GLN A 40 -1.68 -24.49 17.65
CA GLN A 40 -0.81 -24.10 18.76
C GLN A 40 0.68 -24.43 18.51
N ASN A 41 0.98 -25.30 17.54
CA ASN A 41 2.34 -25.67 17.17
C ASN A 41 2.93 -24.78 16.05
N SER A 42 2.13 -23.88 15.45
CA SER A 42 2.55 -23.09 14.30
C SER A 42 3.28 -21.80 14.71
N GLN A 43 4.60 -21.75 14.51
CA GLN A 43 5.39 -20.53 14.70
C GLN A 43 5.19 -19.58 13.50
N LEU A 44 4.19 -18.68 13.62
CA LEU A 44 3.98 -17.61 12.65
C LEU A 44 5.19 -16.66 12.62
N ASN A 45 5.67 -16.33 11.43
CA ASN A 45 6.81 -15.43 11.23
C ASN A 45 6.46 -14.23 10.33
N ILE A 46 7.39 -13.28 10.21
CA ILE A 46 7.26 -12.05 9.42
C ILE A 46 6.83 -12.34 7.97
N GLN A 47 7.34 -13.41 7.34
CA GLN A 47 7.03 -13.75 5.96
C GLN A 47 5.59 -14.28 5.79
N LEU A 48 5.08 -15.06 6.74
CA LEU A 48 3.67 -15.50 6.75
C LEU A 48 2.74 -14.29 6.92
N TYR A 49 3.02 -13.41 7.89
CA TYR A 49 2.24 -12.19 8.11
C TYR A 49 2.26 -11.26 6.89
N ASN A 50 3.44 -10.97 6.31
CA ASN A 50 3.54 -10.13 5.12
C ASN A 50 2.81 -10.73 3.90
N THR A 51 2.79 -12.06 3.74
CA THR A 51 2.06 -12.71 2.63
C THR A 51 0.54 -12.69 2.84
N ALA A 52 0.07 -12.75 4.08
CA ALA A 52 -1.33 -12.48 4.42
C ALA A 52 -1.69 -11.00 4.20
N LEU A 53 -0.84 -10.06 4.61
CA LEU A 53 -1.03 -8.63 4.36
C LEU A 53 -1.06 -8.29 2.86
N MET A 54 -0.19 -8.88 2.03
CA MET A 54 -0.25 -8.78 0.56
C MET A 54 -1.57 -9.33 0.01
N SER A 55 -2.10 -10.42 0.58
CA SER A 55 -3.39 -10.98 0.17
C SER A 55 -4.57 -10.06 0.56
N CYS A 56 -4.52 -9.42 1.74
CA CYS A 56 -5.48 -8.39 2.13
C CYS A 56 -5.40 -7.13 1.24
N GLN A 57 -4.19 -6.69 0.85
CA GLN A 57 -3.98 -5.58 -0.09
C GLN A 57 -4.72 -5.83 -1.40
N LYS A 58 -4.49 -7.00 -2.02
CA LYS A 58 -5.08 -7.36 -3.33
C LYS A 58 -6.61 -7.45 -3.30
N LEU A 59 -7.18 -7.76 -2.14
CA LEU A 59 -8.63 -7.87 -1.93
C LEU A 59 -9.28 -6.60 -1.34
N GLY A 60 -8.51 -5.55 -1.03
CA GLY A 60 -9.03 -4.34 -0.35
C GLY A 60 -9.53 -4.60 1.08
N LEU A 61 -9.10 -5.67 1.74
CA LEU A 61 -9.55 -6.06 3.08
C LEU A 61 -8.81 -5.27 4.18
N TRP A 62 -9.01 -3.94 4.17
CA TRP A 62 -8.30 -2.99 5.03
C TRP A 62 -8.44 -3.28 6.54
N GLU A 63 -9.64 -3.64 7.00
CA GLU A 63 -9.91 -3.98 8.43
C GLU A 63 -9.07 -5.18 8.86
N LYS A 64 -9.02 -6.23 8.02
CA LYS A 64 -8.21 -7.42 8.28
C LYS A 64 -6.72 -7.15 8.12
N ALA A 65 -6.31 -6.27 7.20
CA ALA A 65 -4.93 -5.85 7.07
C ALA A 65 -4.45 -5.14 8.35
N LEU A 66 -5.26 -4.22 8.89
CA LEU A 66 -4.98 -3.53 10.15
C LEU A 66 -4.96 -4.50 11.35
N GLN A 67 -5.91 -5.43 11.42
CA GLN A 67 -5.96 -6.46 12.45
C GLN A 67 -4.70 -7.36 12.44
N LEU A 68 -4.24 -7.77 11.25
CA LEU A 68 -3.02 -8.57 11.08
C LEU A 68 -1.75 -7.78 11.46
N LEU A 69 -1.70 -6.48 11.16
CA LEU A 69 -0.58 -5.61 11.52
C LEU A 69 -0.43 -5.48 13.04
N TRP A 70 -1.54 -5.27 13.75
CA TRP A 70 -1.53 -5.24 15.22
C TRP A 70 -1.19 -6.62 15.83
N GLN A 71 -1.70 -7.71 15.25
CA GLN A 71 -1.38 -9.08 15.69
C GLN A 71 0.10 -9.42 15.47
N MET A 72 0.71 -8.95 14.39
CA MET A 72 2.15 -9.07 14.14
C MET A 72 2.97 -8.41 15.26
N GLY A 73 2.68 -7.14 15.58
CA GLY A 73 3.34 -6.42 16.68
C GLY A 73 3.09 -7.05 18.05
N ALA A 74 1.86 -7.48 18.34
CA ALA A 74 1.50 -8.18 19.58
C ALA A 74 2.15 -9.57 19.71
N SER A 75 2.57 -10.18 18.59
CA SER A 75 3.37 -11.41 18.56
C SER A 75 4.87 -11.15 18.76
N GLY A 76 5.28 -9.92 19.07
CA GLY A 76 6.69 -9.52 19.19
C GLY A 76 7.45 -9.45 17.86
N LEU A 77 6.76 -9.52 16.71
CA LEU A 77 7.39 -9.44 15.40
C LEU A 77 7.54 -7.97 14.96
N LEU A 78 8.69 -7.64 14.37
CA LEU A 78 9.01 -6.29 13.90
C LEU A 78 8.06 -5.84 12.78
N VAL A 79 7.06 -5.04 13.13
CA VAL A 79 6.25 -4.27 12.17
C VAL A 79 7.17 -3.24 11.50
N SER A 80 7.22 -3.25 10.18
CA SER A 80 8.18 -2.49 9.38
C SER A 80 7.49 -1.64 8.31
N THR A 81 8.20 -0.69 7.69
CA THR A 81 7.67 0.15 6.59
C THR A 81 6.98 -0.67 5.49
N PRO A 82 7.54 -1.79 4.98
CA PRO A 82 6.81 -2.70 4.08
C PRO A 82 5.48 -3.21 4.64
N SER A 83 5.40 -3.57 5.92
CA SER A 83 4.18 -4.06 6.57
C SER A 83 3.10 -2.98 6.65
N TYR A 84 3.46 -1.74 7.04
CA TYR A 84 2.56 -0.58 7.00
C TYR A 84 2.08 -0.27 5.58
N ASN A 85 2.99 -0.29 4.61
CA ASN A 85 2.71 -0.02 3.21
C ASN A 85 1.65 -0.97 2.61
N LEU A 86 1.59 -2.22 3.06
CA LEU A 86 0.54 -3.16 2.65
C LEU A 86 -0.84 -2.79 3.21
N VAL A 87 -0.93 -2.28 4.44
CA VAL A 87 -2.20 -1.82 5.05
C VAL A 87 -2.67 -0.50 4.44
N ILE A 88 -1.75 0.46 4.24
CA ILE A 88 -2.05 1.74 3.57
C ILE A 88 -2.53 1.47 2.13
N SER A 89 -1.88 0.54 1.41
CA SER A 89 -2.33 0.10 0.08
C SER A 89 -3.68 -0.63 0.10
N ALA A 90 -3.97 -1.44 1.13
CA ALA A 90 -5.29 -2.05 1.29
C ALA A 90 -6.37 -0.96 1.46
N CYS A 91 -6.06 0.14 2.16
CA CYS A 91 -6.93 1.31 2.28
C CYS A 91 -7.08 2.09 0.95
N GLU A 92 -6.03 2.19 0.12
CA GLU A 92 -6.11 2.76 -1.24
C GLU A 92 -7.11 1.99 -2.12
N VAL A 93 -6.98 0.66 -2.14
CA VAL A 93 -7.88 -0.25 -2.88
C VAL A 93 -9.32 -0.17 -2.34
N ALA A 94 -9.48 -0.18 -1.01
CA ALA A 94 -10.78 -0.11 -0.33
C ALA A 94 -11.47 1.27 -0.37
N ARG A 95 -10.82 2.30 -0.95
CA ARG A 95 -11.29 3.70 -0.94
C ARG A 95 -11.52 4.25 0.48
N LYS A 96 -10.59 3.95 1.40
CA LYS A 96 -10.60 4.41 2.81
C LYS A 96 -9.45 5.38 3.13
N PRO A 97 -9.34 6.55 2.47
CA PRO A 97 -8.18 7.42 2.61
C PRO A 97 -7.99 7.98 4.03
N LYS A 98 -9.07 8.27 4.76
CA LYS A 98 -8.98 8.71 6.17
C LYS A 98 -8.35 7.64 7.07
N VAL A 99 -8.59 6.36 6.80
CA VAL A 99 -7.93 5.26 7.53
C VAL A 99 -6.47 5.11 7.09
N ALA A 100 -6.19 5.30 5.79
CA ALA A 100 -4.81 5.29 5.28
C ALA A 100 -3.95 6.36 5.98
N LEU A 101 -4.49 7.56 6.17
CA LEU A 101 -3.87 8.65 6.93
C LEU A 101 -3.66 8.29 8.41
N GLN A 102 -4.66 7.74 9.09
CA GLN A 102 -4.52 7.27 10.49
C GLN A 102 -3.45 6.17 10.66
N VAL A 103 -3.31 5.27 9.67
CA VAL A 103 -2.24 4.24 9.68
C VAL A 103 -0.87 4.87 9.44
N TYR A 104 -0.78 5.93 8.63
CA TYR A 104 0.44 6.72 8.44
C TYR A 104 0.82 7.53 9.70
N GLU A 105 -0.13 8.19 10.35
CA GLU A 105 0.06 8.87 11.64
C GLU A 105 0.61 7.90 12.69
N HIS A 106 0.02 6.70 12.78
CA HIS A 106 0.50 5.65 13.69
C HIS A 106 1.91 5.17 13.31
N MET A 107 2.20 4.98 12.02
CA MET A 107 3.53 4.58 11.52
C MET A 107 4.61 5.60 11.93
N VAL A 108 4.34 6.90 11.75
CA VAL A 108 5.23 8.00 12.17
C VAL A 108 5.39 8.03 13.69
N HIS A 109 4.31 7.84 14.46
CA HIS A 109 4.37 7.74 15.92
C HIS A 109 5.23 6.56 16.41
N GLN A 110 5.17 5.41 15.73
CA GLN A 110 6.05 4.27 15.99
C GLN A 110 7.48 4.44 15.42
N LYS A 111 7.85 5.66 14.99
CA LYS A 111 9.17 6.01 14.43
C LYS A 111 9.58 5.17 13.22
N CYS A 112 8.62 4.57 12.52
CA CYS A 112 8.85 3.85 11.28
C CYS A 112 8.88 4.84 10.13
N THR A 113 10.03 5.02 9.49
CA THR A 113 10.24 6.03 8.44
C THR A 113 9.36 5.75 7.21
N PRO A 114 8.50 6.70 6.79
CA PRO A 114 7.78 6.64 5.52
C PRO A 114 8.73 6.63 4.32
N ASP A 115 8.28 6.03 3.22
CA ASP A 115 8.98 5.98 1.94
C ASP A 115 8.10 6.52 0.80
N THR A 116 8.68 6.69 -0.40
CA THR A 116 7.94 7.17 -1.59
C THR A 116 6.73 6.30 -1.92
N PHE A 117 6.76 4.99 -1.60
CA PHE A 117 5.62 4.10 -1.78
C PHE A 117 4.48 4.42 -0.79
N THR A 118 4.82 4.71 0.47
CA THR A 118 3.89 5.18 1.51
C THR A 118 3.12 6.40 0.99
N HIS A 119 3.86 7.42 0.54
CA HIS A 119 3.29 8.68 0.06
C HIS A 119 2.51 8.52 -1.25
N LEU A 120 2.95 7.66 -2.18
CA LEU A 120 2.21 7.34 -3.40
C LEU A 120 0.83 6.73 -3.09
N ALA A 121 0.76 5.77 -2.16
CA ALA A 121 -0.50 5.11 -1.80
C ALA A 121 -1.47 6.10 -1.11
N LEU A 122 -0.96 6.94 -0.20
CA LEU A 122 -1.72 8.01 0.45
C LEU A 122 -2.27 9.02 -0.56
N ILE A 123 -1.41 9.57 -1.42
CA ILE A 123 -1.79 10.54 -2.46
C ILE A 123 -2.90 9.97 -3.36
N ARG A 124 -2.75 8.74 -3.84
CA ARG A 124 -3.77 8.08 -4.68
C ARG A 124 -5.09 7.94 -3.93
N GLY A 125 -5.06 7.41 -2.71
CA GLY A 125 -6.24 7.28 -1.86
C GLY A 125 -6.97 8.61 -1.67
N CYS A 126 -6.22 9.68 -1.37
CA CYS A 126 -6.74 11.01 -1.13
C CYS A 126 -7.35 11.64 -2.40
N ILE A 127 -6.70 11.49 -3.57
CA ILE A 127 -7.26 11.89 -4.88
C ILE A 127 -8.61 11.20 -5.17
N TRP A 128 -8.73 9.90 -4.87
CA TRP A 128 -10.01 9.18 -5.00
C TRP A 128 -11.05 9.72 -4.00
N GLY A 129 -10.66 10.02 -2.76
CA GLY A 129 -11.51 10.64 -1.75
C GLY A 129 -11.84 12.13 -1.95
N SER A 130 -11.22 12.80 -2.92
CA SER A 130 -11.22 14.27 -3.05
C SER A 130 -10.65 15.01 -1.82
N LEU A 131 -9.78 14.35 -1.07
CA LEU A 131 -9.02 14.91 0.05
C LEU A 131 -7.81 15.67 -0.54
N TRP A 132 -8.03 16.90 -0.98
CA TRP A 132 -7.02 17.65 -1.75
C TRP A 132 -6.06 18.45 -0.89
N ALA A 133 -6.48 18.92 0.30
CA ALA A 133 -5.58 19.61 1.22
C ALA A 133 -4.49 18.65 1.71
N GLU A 134 -4.88 17.41 1.99
CA GLU A 134 -4.03 16.30 2.40
C GLU A 134 -3.08 15.84 1.27
N VAL A 135 -3.45 16.03 0.00
CA VAL A 135 -2.55 15.79 -1.16
C VAL A 135 -1.51 16.91 -1.28
N ASP A 136 -1.93 18.16 -1.13
CA ASP A 136 -1.02 19.31 -1.20
C ASP A 136 -0.04 19.31 0.01
N GLU A 137 -0.52 18.98 1.21
CA GLU A 137 0.29 18.79 2.44
C GLU A 137 1.37 17.69 2.28
N ILE A 138 1.01 16.55 1.69
CA ILE A 138 2.00 15.48 1.42
C ILE A 138 3.02 15.92 0.36
N LEU A 139 2.64 16.74 -0.63
CA LEU A 139 3.59 17.29 -1.62
C LEU A 139 4.52 18.37 -1.06
N GLU A 140 4.15 19.03 0.05
CA GLU A 140 4.96 20.07 0.69
C GLU A 140 5.88 19.52 1.78
N ASN A 141 5.45 18.48 2.51
CA ASN A 141 6.24 17.84 3.57
C ASN A 141 7.24 16.78 3.08
N VAL A 142 7.15 16.32 1.83
CA VAL A 142 8.01 15.26 1.26
C VAL A 142 9.01 15.83 0.27
N ALA A 143 10.23 15.28 0.27
CA ALA A 143 11.26 15.63 -0.71
C ALA A 143 10.70 15.50 -2.16
N PRO A 144 10.79 16.55 -3.00
CA PRO A 144 10.21 16.53 -4.33
C PRO A 144 10.63 15.32 -5.17
N ASP A 145 9.65 14.51 -5.56
CA ASP A 145 9.86 13.28 -6.33
C ASP A 145 8.97 13.25 -7.58
N ALA A 146 9.54 12.80 -8.70
CA ALA A 146 8.85 12.81 -9.98
C ALA A 146 7.62 11.87 -10.01
N SER A 147 7.62 10.76 -9.28
CA SER A 147 6.48 9.83 -9.23
C SER A 147 5.31 10.41 -8.44
N LEU A 148 5.56 11.14 -7.36
CA LEU A 148 4.53 11.87 -6.60
C LEU A 148 3.88 12.95 -7.47
N TYR A 149 4.68 13.78 -8.14
CA TYR A 149 4.18 14.82 -9.05
C TYR A 149 3.38 14.21 -10.22
N ASN A 150 3.90 13.18 -10.89
CA ASN A 150 3.17 12.46 -11.94
C ASN A 150 1.83 11.90 -11.43
N ALA A 151 1.80 11.28 -10.24
CA ALA A 151 0.57 10.74 -9.67
C ALA A 151 -0.49 11.82 -9.40
N VAL A 152 -0.09 12.97 -8.83
CA VAL A 152 -1.02 14.08 -8.55
C VAL A 152 -1.51 14.74 -9.84
N ILE A 153 -0.64 15.01 -10.83
CA ILE A 153 -1.05 15.60 -12.11
C ILE A 153 -2.01 14.67 -12.85
N GLN A 154 -1.71 13.37 -12.93
CA GLN A 154 -2.61 12.37 -13.52
C GLN A 154 -3.97 12.32 -12.80
N GLY A 155 -3.96 12.35 -11.46
CA GLY A 155 -5.17 12.38 -10.63
C GLY A 155 -6.02 13.64 -10.81
N MET A 156 -5.39 14.82 -10.81
CA MET A 156 -6.07 16.09 -11.07
C MET A 156 -6.70 16.10 -12.48
N CYS A 157 -6.00 15.58 -13.50
CA CYS A 157 -6.56 15.43 -14.84
C CYS A 157 -7.83 14.56 -14.85
N LEU A 158 -7.77 13.36 -14.24
CA LEU A 158 -8.89 12.42 -14.12
C LEU A 158 -10.06 12.96 -13.29
N ARG A 159 -9.80 13.81 -12.29
CA ARG A 159 -10.81 14.46 -11.44
C ARG A 159 -11.21 15.86 -11.96
N GLY A 160 -11.00 16.14 -13.24
CA GLY A 160 -11.44 17.36 -13.91
C GLY A 160 -10.57 18.61 -13.69
N LYS A 161 -9.78 18.68 -12.60
CA LYS A 161 -8.94 19.81 -12.13
C LYS A 161 -7.76 20.19 -13.06
N PHE A 162 -8.05 20.46 -14.34
CA PHE A 162 -7.03 20.74 -15.37
C PHE A 162 -6.17 21.98 -15.08
N LYS A 163 -6.73 23.07 -14.53
CA LYS A 163 -5.95 24.29 -14.17
C LYS A 163 -4.92 23.99 -13.07
N SER A 164 -5.29 23.20 -12.06
CA SER A 164 -4.37 22.75 -11.00
C SER A 164 -3.30 21.80 -11.56
N ALA A 165 -3.70 20.84 -12.41
CA ALA A 165 -2.78 19.93 -13.09
C ALA A 165 -1.74 20.69 -13.93
N GLN A 166 -2.15 21.72 -14.67
CA GLN A 166 -1.25 22.59 -15.42
C GLN A 166 -0.27 23.34 -14.52
N LYS A 167 -0.74 23.98 -13.44
CA LYS A 167 0.13 24.69 -12.48
C LYS A 167 1.20 23.75 -11.91
N LEU A 168 0.81 22.54 -11.50
CA LEU A 168 1.73 21.55 -10.94
C LEU A 168 2.67 20.96 -11.99
N TYR A 169 2.23 20.77 -13.24
CA TYR A 169 3.06 20.34 -14.37
C TYR A 169 4.11 21.38 -14.77
N MET A 170 3.80 22.68 -14.69
CA MET A 170 4.79 23.74 -14.93
C MET A 170 5.82 23.77 -13.79
N ARG A 171 5.36 23.76 -12.51
CA ARG A 171 6.24 23.63 -11.33
C ARG A 171 7.18 22.43 -11.44
N MET A 172 6.69 21.27 -11.90
CA MET A 172 7.49 20.06 -12.11
C MET A 172 8.66 20.27 -13.09
N ARG A 173 8.43 21.03 -14.17
CA ARG A 173 9.43 21.32 -15.21
C ARG A 173 10.42 22.41 -14.78
N GLU A 174 9.95 23.39 -14.02
CA GLU A 174 10.77 24.45 -13.41
C GLU A 174 11.81 23.86 -12.45
N ILE A 175 11.41 22.90 -11.60
CA ILE A 175 12.34 22.11 -10.74
C ILE A 175 13.03 20.95 -11.49
N HIS A 176 13.01 20.97 -12.83
CA HIS A 176 13.70 20.06 -13.75
C HIS A 176 13.33 18.56 -13.67
N PHE A 177 12.27 18.17 -12.96
CA PHE A 177 11.77 16.80 -13.06
C PHE A 177 11.13 16.53 -14.42
N LYS A 178 11.42 15.35 -14.98
CA LYS A 178 10.90 14.92 -16.27
C LYS A 178 9.53 14.24 -16.05
N PRO A 179 8.40 14.83 -16.50
CA PRO A 179 7.11 14.17 -16.44
C PRO A 179 7.11 12.89 -17.26
N ASP A 180 6.44 11.84 -16.76
CA ASP A 180 6.38 10.54 -17.45
C ASP A 180 5.57 10.62 -18.76
N GLY A 181 5.65 9.57 -19.59
CA GLY A 181 4.98 9.54 -20.90
C GLY A 181 3.46 9.77 -20.81
N LYS A 182 2.83 9.22 -19.77
CA LYS A 182 1.38 9.33 -19.52
C LYS A 182 1.00 10.73 -19.06
N THR A 183 1.81 11.36 -18.22
CA THR A 183 1.60 12.71 -17.69
C THR A 183 1.75 13.74 -18.80
N ARG A 184 2.76 13.60 -19.67
CA ARG A 184 2.85 14.40 -20.90
C ARG A 184 1.62 14.19 -21.79
N ALA A 185 1.21 12.94 -22.03
CA ALA A 185 0.06 12.61 -22.87
C ALA A 185 -1.29 13.09 -22.30
N LEU A 186 -1.44 13.28 -20.99
CA LEU A 186 -2.64 13.89 -20.37
C LEU A 186 -2.63 15.42 -20.39
N MET A 187 -1.46 16.05 -20.56
CA MET A 187 -1.33 17.51 -20.61
C MET A 187 -1.39 18.08 -22.04
N LEU A 188 -1.11 17.28 -23.07
CA LEU A 188 -1.28 17.70 -24.48
C LEU A 188 -2.74 18.05 -24.87
N PRO A 189 -3.79 17.25 -24.55
CA PRO A 189 -5.14 17.41 -25.13
C PRO A 189 -6.01 18.51 -24.49
N LYS A 190 -5.39 19.56 -23.94
CA LYS A 190 -6.07 20.65 -23.22
C LYS A 190 -5.56 22.05 -23.58
N PHE A 191 -4.74 22.15 -24.62
CA PHE A 191 -4.21 23.42 -25.16
C PHE A 191 -4.51 23.57 -26.66
N SER A 192 -5.60 22.94 -27.09
CA SER A 192 -6.23 22.99 -28.41
C SER A 192 -7.71 23.35 -28.23
#